data_AF-A0A916BHS9-F1
#
_entry.id   AF-A0A916BHS9-F1
#
_cell.length_a   1.000
_cell.length_b   1.000
_cell.length_c   1.000
_cell.angle_alpha   90.00
_cell.angle_beta   90.00
_cell.angle_gamma   90.00
#
_symmetry.space_group_name_H-M   'P 1'
#
loop_
_entity.id
_entity.type
_entity.pdbx_description
1 polymer ?
#
loop_
_entity_poly.entity_id
_entity_poly.type
_entity_poly.pdbx_seq_one_letter_code
_entity_poly.pdbx_strand_id
1 'polypeptide(L)'
;MNEELLQLLDGQVERYPYALDHQFPRIVNKIVTLWGEPEAETYFSELLMDSRGGTRLGFPPEVASDIFNLSMYHASLLNRT
;
A
#
# COMPACT_ATOMS: atom_id res chain seq x y z
N MET A 1 -12.33 6.89 -0.73
CA MET A 1 -11.19 7.33 -1.54
C MET A 1 -10.47 8.42 -0.79
N ASN A 2 -9.26 8.12 -0.33
CA ASN A 2 -8.27 9.06 0.18
C ASN A 2 -7.74 9.88 -1.01
N GLU A 3 -8.01 11.19 -1.01
CA GLU A 3 -7.65 12.09 -2.11
C GLU A 3 -6.14 12.31 -2.21
N GLU A 4 -5.42 12.33 -1.09
CA GLU A 4 -3.96 12.46 -1.04
C GLU A 4 -3.30 11.25 -1.71
N LEU A 5 -3.77 10.04 -1.41
CA LEU A 5 -3.28 8.84 -2.08
C LEU A 5 -3.54 8.90 -3.59
N LEU A 6 -4.71 9.36 -4.02
CA LEU A 6 -5.00 9.48 -5.46
C LEU A 6 -4.05 10.47 -6.15
N GLN A 7 -3.67 11.57 -5.49
CA GLN A 7 -2.67 12.50 -6.00
C GLN A 7 -1.29 11.85 -6.12
N LEU A 8 -0.88 11.05 -5.13
CA LEU A 8 0.37 10.28 -5.16
C LEU A 8 0.41 9.24 -6.29
N LEU A 9 -0.76 8.81 -6.77
CA LEU A 9 -0.95 7.92 -7.92
C LEU A 9 -1.09 8.70 -9.25
N ASP A 10 -0.68 9.97 -9.31
CA ASP A 10 -0.84 10.86 -10.46
C ASP A 10 -2.30 10.96 -10.97
N GLY A 11 -3.27 10.82 -10.07
CA GLY A 11 -4.70 10.82 -10.42
C GLY A 11 -5.19 9.55 -11.12
N GLN A 12 -4.37 8.50 -11.21
CA GLN A 12 -4.74 7.25 -11.89
C GLN A 12 -5.70 6.42 -11.04
N VAL A 13 -7.01 6.65 -11.24
CA VAL A 13 -8.10 6.00 -10.49
C VAL A 13 -8.05 4.47 -10.62
N GLU A 14 -7.59 3.94 -11.75
CA GLU A 14 -7.44 2.50 -12.00
C GLU A 14 -6.39 1.83 -11.09
N ARG A 15 -5.47 2.62 -10.51
CA ARG A 15 -4.48 2.14 -9.52
C ARG A 15 -4.97 2.26 -8.09
N TYR A 16 -6.15 2.85 -7.87
CA TYR A 16 -6.62 3.14 -6.54
C TYR A 16 -6.94 1.85 -5.77
N PRO A 17 -6.46 1.70 -4.52
CA PRO A 17 -6.59 0.46 -3.76
C PRO A 17 -7.95 0.38 -3.05
N TYR A 18 -9.02 0.14 -3.81
CA TYR A 18 -10.39 0.20 -3.29
C TYR A 18 -10.67 -0.77 -2.15
N ALA A 19 -10.13 -2.00 -2.19
CA ALA A 19 -10.37 -2.98 -1.15
C ALA A 19 -9.61 -2.63 0.13
N LEU A 20 -8.35 -2.19 0.01
CA LEU A 20 -7.55 -1.75 1.14
C LEU A 20 -8.12 -0.49 1.79
N ASP A 21 -8.55 0.51 1.00
CA ASP A 21 -9.16 1.74 1.52
C ASP A 21 -10.46 1.46 2.26
N HIS A 22 -11.30 0.58 1.70
CA HIS A 22 -12.58 0.24 2.31
C HIS A 22 -12.42 -0.58 3.60
N GLN A 23 -11.53 -1.57 3.61
CA GLN A 23 -11.40 -2.51 4.73
C GLN A 23 -10.39 -2.06 5.79
N PHE A 24 -9.34 -1.36 5.38
CA PHE A 24 -8.21 -0.95 6.23
C PHE A 24 -7.79 0.51 5.99
N PRO A 25 -8.69 1.51 6.18
CA PRO A 25 -8.38 2.91 5.92
C PRO A 25 -7.20 3.45 6.75
N ARG A 26 -6.91 2.86 7.92
CA ARG A 26 -5.72 3.19 8.73
C ARG A 26 -4.41 2.84 8.03
N ILE A 27 -4.37 1.75 7.26
CA ILE A 27 -3.20 1.36 6.48
C ILE A 27 -3.00 2.36 5.33
N VAL A 28 -4.08 2.72 4.63
CA VAL A 28 -4.03 3.78 3.59
C VAL A 28 -3.45 5.08 4.13
N ASN A 29 -3.96 5.57 5.26
CA ASN A 29 -3.45 6.81 5.86
C ASN A 29 -1.97 6.69 6.26
N LYS A 30 -1.54 5.52 6.74
CA LYS A 30 -0.14 5.29 7.09
C LYS A 30 0.76 5.23 5.84
N ILE A 31 0.29 4.61 4.75
CA ILE A 31 0.96 4.60 3.45
C ILE A 31 1.16 6.03 2.95
N VAL A 32 0.11 6.86 2.96
CA VAL A 32 0.19 8.28 2.57
C VAL A 32 1.22 9.02 3.42
N THR A 33 1.20 8.82 4.75
CA THR A 33 2.13 9.48 5.67
C THR A 33 3.60 9.09 5.41
N LEU A 34 3.85 7.85 5.00
CA LEU A 34 5.21 7.35 4.74
C LEU A 34 5.66 7.55 3.30
N TRP A 35 4.78 7.98 2.40
CA TRP A 35 5.07 7.97 0.97
C TRP A 35 6.25 8.88 0.63
N GLY A 36 7.27 8.33 -0.04
CA GLY A 36 8.51 9.05 -0.35
C GLY A 36 9.57 9.00 0.75
N GLU A 37 9.26 8.46 1.93
CA GLU A 37 10.23 8.21 2.99
C GLU A 37 10.84 6.80 2.87
N PRO A 38 12.10 6.58 3.30
CA PRO A 38 12.73 5.25 3.29
C PRO A 38 11.92 4.17 4.03
N GLU A 39 11.18 4.58 5.07
CA GLU A 39 10.33 3.71 5.88
C GLU A 39 9.15 3.11 5.11
N ALA A 40 8.76 3.67 3.96
CA ALA A 40 7.67 3.13 3.14
C ALA A 40 7.96 1.70 2.67
N GLU A 41 9.19 1.43 2.21
CA GLU A 41 9.59 0.11 1.73
C GLU A 41 9.53 -0.94 2.85
N THR A 42 9.99 -0.56 4.04
CA THR A 42 9.91 -1.42 5.23
C THR A 42 8.45 -1.70 5.58
N TYR A 43 7.59 -0.68 5.56
CA TYR A 43 6.18 -0.84 5.88
C TYR A 43 5.44 -1.75 4.88
N PHE A 44 5.67 -1.58 3.57
CA PHE A 44 5.12 -2.50 2.57
C PHE A 44 5.60 -3.93 2.77
N SER A 45 6.88 -4.11 3.07
CA SER A 45 7.46 -5.44 3.34
C SER A 45 6.82 -6.10 4.56
N GLU A 46 6.54 -5.35 5.62
CA GLU A 46 5.83 -5.85 6.82
C GLU A 46 4.39 -6.24 6.53
N LEU A 47 3.68 -5.49 5.69
CA LEU A 47 2.30 -5.81 5.29
C LEU A 47 2.24 -7.06 4.39
N LEU A 48 3.23 -7.25 3.53
CA LEU A 48 3.31 -8.37 2.59
C LEU A 48 3.96 -9.63 3.20
N MET A 49 4.78 -9.47 4.24
CA MET A 49 5.30 -10.61 5.00
C MET A 49 4.16 -11.26 5.79
N ASP A 50 3.60 -12.30 5.18
CA ASP A 50 2.69 -13.22 5.82
C ASP A 50 3.33 -13.76 7.12
N SER A 51 2.77 -13.32 8.25
CA SER A 51 2.76 -14.03 9.53
C SER A 51 4.09 -14.57 10.09
N ARG A 52 4.92 -13.69 10.70
CA ARG A 52 6.01 -14.13 11.61
C ARG A 52 5.52 -14.71 12.96
N GLY A 53 4.42 -15.47 13.02
CA GLY A 53 3.93 -16.03 14.28
C GLY A 53 2.60 -16.79 14.30
N GLY A 54 2.09 -17.27 13.16
CA GLY A 54 1.01 -18.28 13.10
C GLY A 54 -0.38 -17.89 13.65
N THR A 55 -0.60 -16.63 14.06
CA THR A 55 -1.86 -16.17 14.70
C THR A 55 -2.64 -15.14 13.91
N ARG A 56 -2.08 -14.61 12.80
CA ARG A 56 -2.80 -13.69 11.90
C ARG A 56 -3.31 -14.46 10.70
N LEU A 57 -4.63 -14.44 10.50
CA LEU A 57 -5.22 -14.65 9.18
C LEU A 57 -4.66 -13.52 8.30
N GLY A 58 -3.96 -13.86 7.23
CA GLY A 58 -3.43 -12.87 6.27
C GLY A 58 -4.52 -11.97 5.69
N PHE A 59 -4.13 -11.02 4.86
CA PHE A 59 -5.11 -10.16 4.19
C PHE A 59 -6.00 -10.95 3.23
N PRO A 60 -7.27 -10.55 3.05
CA PRO A 60 -8.07 -11.01 1.92
C PRO A 60 -7.30 -10.81 0.60
N PRO A 61 -7.44 -11.71 -0.40
CA PRO A 61 -6.67 -11.65 -1.64
C PRO A 61 -6.72 -10.30 -2.36
N GLU A 62 -7.88 -9.65 -2.37
CA GLU A 62 -8.06 -8.33 -2.97
C GLU A 62 -7.29 -7.22 -2.24
N VAL A 63 -7.20 -7.31 -0.90
CA VAL A 63 -6.44 -6.37 -0.09
C VAL A 63 -4.94 -6.61 -0.25
N ALA A 64 -4.52 -7.87 -0.30
CA ALA A 64 -3.13 -8.23 -0.58
C ALA A 64 -2.70 -7.74 -1.98
N SER A 65 -3.58 -7.88 -2.98
CA SER A 65 -3.33 -7.37 -4.32
C SER A 65 -3.19 -5.84 -4.35
N ASP A 66 -4.04 -5.12 -3.62
CA ASP A 66 -3.96 -3.66 -3.49
C ASP A 66 -2.61 -3.24 -2.88
N ILE A 67 -2.20 -3.86 -1.77
CA ILE A 67 -0.93 -3.58 -1.10
C ILE A 67 0.25 -3.84 -2.04
N PHE A 68 0.23 -4.97 -2.76
CA PHE A 68 1.28 -5.33 -3.71
C PHE A 68 1.36 -4.35 -4.89
N ASN A 69 0.21 -3.95 -5.44
CA ASN A 69 0.18 -2.99 -6.55
C ASN A 69 0.73 -1.62 -6.14
N LEU A 70 0.38 -1.14 -4.94
CA LEU A 70 0.95 0.09 -4.38
C LEU A 70 2.45 -0.03 -4.15
N SER A 71 2.94 -1.14 -3.59
CA SER A 71 4.37 -1.33 -3.33
C SER A 71 5.17 -1.34 -4.64
N MET A 72 4.66 -2.00 -5.67
CA MET A 72 5.28 -2.03 -7.00
C MET A 72 5.30 -0.64 -7.65
N TYR A 73 4.21 0.11 -7.52
CA TYR A 73 4.16 1.48 -8.04
C TYR A 73 5.15 2.39 -7.31
N HIS A 74 5.17 2.37 -5.98
CA HIS A 74 6.13 3.11 -5.17
C HIS A 74 7.58 2.78 -5.55
N ALA A 75 7.93 1.49 -5.65
CA ALA A 75 9.27 1.06 -6.08
C ALA A 75 9.63 1.55 -7.50
N SER A 76 8.64 1.61 -8.41
CA SER A 76 8.86 2.10 -9.77
C SER A 76 9.18 3.59 -9.84
N LEU A 77 8.78 4.38 -8.84
CA LEU A 77 9.11 5.81 -8.75
C LEU A 77 10.56 6.01 -8.31
N LEU A 78 11.07 5.18 -7.38
CA LEU A 78 12.46 5.23 -6.90
C LEU A 78 13.47 4.86 -7.99
N ASN A 79 13.11 4.01 -8.94
CA ASN A 79 13.98 3.61 -10.05
C ASN A 79 14.06 4.64 -11.20
N ARG A 80 13.37 5.78 -11.09
CA ARG A 80 13.34 6.85 -12.11
C ARG A 80 14.26 8.03 -11.79
N THR A 81 14.89 8.04 -10.63
CA THR A 81 15.92 9.01 -10.19
C THR A 81 17.31 8.46 -10.41
#